data_AF-A0AAU8FI90-F1
#
_entry.id   AF-A0AAU8FI90-F1
#
_cell.length_a   1.000
_cell.length_b   1.000
_cell.length_c   1.000
_cell.angle_alpha   90.00
_cell.angle_beta   90.00
_cell.angle_gamma   90.00
#
_symmetry.space_group_name_H-M   'P 1'
#
loop_
_entity.id
_entity.type
_entity.pdbx_description
1 polymer ?
#
loop_
_entity_poly.entity_id
_entity_poly.type
_entity_poly.pdbx_seq_one_letter_code
_entity_poly.pdbx_strand_id
1 'polypeptide(L)'
;MKRIFITLFIICIGATAFSQHYQVDTLYKKGPLDNRINIVVLGDGFTEEQMPKFADEAKKFADFFLGYSPYDGYRDYFNFFAIRTPSKESGVTNPGTAPDAYKDQPVEKKDTFFGASFGKSIHRLVEVTKPDVLYNLMSTHFPAYDLIVVLVNTGYYGGSGGMISVHTLHESANTIGVHEIGHTFGRLSDEYWAGSIYGTESANMTAKSDPASVRWKNWLNHPPIGIYKHGLDGDAAKWHKPANGTCLMEYLSQQFCAVCREATIERLLEHINPIEKVEPDTAGRVDVNVTRTFRLGLLKPDRNTFEVKWSLNGRLLDALGAEVTLENIEVPDSAVLTASVFDSTAFSRRRDARSMRTRTVSWEMKSSVPAEFRIITSVDSVCAGDEVLLTALGCPVTASWSTGQTGRSIAIKPGQTTRYSASCKVEGAAAKTAEVSVRVMPPPNATAANGGALPCW
;
A
#
# COMPACT_ATOMS: atom_id res chain seq x y z
N MET A 1 22.60 42.38 -69.76
CA MET A 1 23.34 42.07 -68.52
C MET A 1 22.86 40.71 -68.01
N LYS A 2 23.76 39.72 -67.93
CA LYS A 2 23.46 38.32 -67.59
C LYS A 2 22.97 38.22 -66.13
N ARG A 3 21.76 37.72 -65.90
CA ARG A 3 21.25 37.38 -64.57
C ARG A 3 21.68 35.95 -64.24
N ILE A 4 22.57 35.83 -63.26
CA ILE A 4 23.04 34.57 -62.69
C ILE A 4 21.96 34.10 -61.71
N PHE A 5 21.36 32.94 -61.97
CA PHE A 5 20.53 32.23 -60.99
C PHE A 5 21.46 31.44 -60.08
N ILE A 6 21.51 31.80 -58.79
CA ILE A 6 22.14 30.99 -57.74
C ILE A 6 21.03 30.17 -57.10
N THR A 7 21.03 28.86 -57.35
CA THR A 7 20.17 27.90 -56.67
C THR A 7 20.80 27.56 -55.33
N LEU A 8 20.20 28.02 -54.23
CA LEU A 8 20.61 27.69 -52.87
C LEU A 8 20.06 26.31 -52.50
N PHE A 9 20.94 25.30 -52.45
CA PHE A 9 20.59 23.95 -51.97
C PHE A 9 20.59 23.98 -50.43
N ILE A 10 19.41 24.05 -49.81
CA ILE A 10 19.27 23.88 -48.36
C ILE A 10 19.37 22.39 -48.06
N ILE A 11 20.53 21.96 -47.58
CA ILE A 11 20.70 20.63 -46.98
C ILE A 11 20.11 20.71 -45.57
N CYS A 12 18.86 20.26 -45.41
CA CYS A 12 18.31 19.93 -44.10
C CYS A 12 19.04 18.70 -43.58
N ILE A 13 20.08 18.90 -42.78
CA ILE A 13 20.62 17.86 -41.91
C ILE A 13 19.55 17.63 -40.83
N GLY A 14 18.69 16.64 -41.04
CA GLY A 14 17.80 16.15 -39.99
C GLY A 14 18.68 15.60 -38.88
N ALA A 15 18.78 16.33 -37.77
CA ALA A 15 19.29 15.77 -36.53
C ALA A 15 18.29 14.70 -36.08
N THR A 16 18.57 13.44 -36.40
CA THR A 16 17.92 12.32 -35.73
C THR A 16 18.42 12.33 -34.29
N ALA A 17 17.66 12.99 -33.41
CA ALA A 17 17.81 12.79 -31.98
C ALA A 17 17.42 11.33 -31.69
N PHE A 18 18.39 10.43 -31.66
CA PHE A 18 18.20 9.12 -31.07
C PHE A 18 17.92 9.35 -29.59
N SER A 19 16.65 9.24 -29.21
CA SER A 19 16.31 9.05 -27.79
C SER A 19 17.05 7.80 -27.34
N GLN A 20 17.98 7.96 -26.39
CA GLN A 20 18.74 6.84 -25.86
C GLN A 20 17.77 5.95 -25.10
N HIS A 21 17.31 4.86 -25.74
CA HIS A 21 16.41 3.92 -25.10
C HIS A 21 17.21 3.01 -24.18
N TYR A 22 17.12 3.24 -22.88
CA TYR A 22 17.74 2.37 -21.88
C TYR A 22 17.00 1.02 -21.82
N GLN A 23 17.76 -0.07 -21.73
CA GLN A 23 17.19 -1.40 -21.63
C GLN A 23 16.62 -1.61 -20.22
N VAL A 24 15.35 -2.01 -20.16
CA VAL A 24 14.67 -2.43 -18.92
C VAL A 24 14.63 -3.95 -18.89
N ASP A 25 15.41 -4.54 -17.99
CA ASP A 25 15.43 -5.98 -17.75
C ASP A 25 14.34 -6.35 -16.75
N THR A 26 13.59 -7.40 -17.03
CA THR A 26 12.61 -7.97 -16.08
C THR A 26 13.30 -9.02 -15.23
N LEU A 27 13.40 -8.78 -13.92
CA LEU A 27 13.92 -9.76 -12.96
C LEU A 27 12.80 -10.67 -12.44
N TYR A 28 11.66 -10.06 -12.09
CA TYR A 28 10.43 -10.76 -11.68
C TYR A 28 9.21 -10.01 -12.20
N LYS A 29 8.27 -10.75 -12.81
CA LYS A 29 6.95 -10.23 -13.18
C LYS A 29 5.87 -11.18 -12.70
N LYS A 30 5.26 -10.84 -11.57
CA LYS A 30 4.24 -11.65 -10.86
C LYS A 30 2.82 -11.26 -11.21
N GLY A 31 2.63 -10.12 -11.86
CA GLY A 31 1.33 -9.65 -12.29
C GLY A 31 1.38 -8.38 -13.12
N PRO A 32 0.22 -7.76 -13.37
CA PRO A 32 0.14 -6.49 -14.08
C PRO A 32 0.78 -5.37 -13.26
N LEU A 33 1.21 -4.30 -13.92
CA LEU A 33 1.91 -3.19 -13.27
C LEU A 33 1.00 -2.36 -12.36
N ASP A 34 -0.31 -2.35 -12.61
CA ASP A 34 -1.29 -1.57 -11.85
C ASP A 34 -1.80 -2.26 -10.58
N ASN A 35 -1.41 -3.52 -10.34
CA ASN A 35 -1.81 -4.27 -9.15
C ASN A 35 -0.63 -5.04 -8.52
N ARG A 36 0.57 -4.50 -8.64
CA ARG A 36 1.81 -4.99 -8.02
C ARG A 36 2.64 -3.79 -7.60
N ILE A 37 3.47 -3.96 -6.57
CA ILE A 37 4.52 -3.00 -6.25
C ILE A 37 5.66 -3.21 -7.24
N ASN A 38 5.89 -2.24 -8.11
CA ASN A 38 6.93 -2.28 -9.13
C ASN A 38 8.21 -1.65 -8.58
N ILE A 39 9.18 -2.51 -8.25
CA ILE A 39 10.50 -2.12 -7.76
C ILE A 39 11.45 -2.04 -8.95
N VAL A 40 12.05 -0.87 -9.15
CA VAL A 40 13.02 -0.65 -10.23
C VAL A 40 14.40 -0.43 -9.64
N VAL A 41 15.32 -1.35 -9.97
CA VAL A 41 16.72 -1.32 -9.55
C VAL A 41 17.56 -0.59 -10.61
N LEU A 42 18.29 0.42 -10.18
CA LEU A 42 19.21 1.22 -11.00
C LEU A 42 20.64 0.97 -10.52
N GLY A 43 21.62 1.10 -11.42
CA GLY A 43 23.04 0.97 -11.08
C GLY A 43 23.77 2.30 -11.23
N ASP A 44 24.58 2.69 -10.25
CA ASP A 44 25.53 3.79 -10.42
C ASP A 44 26.97 3.34 -10.16
N GLY A 45 27.90 3.89 -10.93
CA GLY A 45 29.31 3.53 -10.83
C GLY A 45 29.68 2.20 -11.47
N PHE A 46 28.78 1.60 -12.25
CA PHE A 46 29.08 0.43 -13.08
C PHE A 46 29.35 0.90 -14.51
N THR A 47 30.53 0.62 -15.05
CA THR A 47 30.85 0.88 -16.46
C THR A 47 30.12 -0.09 -17.39
N GLU A 48 30.13 0.17 -18.70
CA GLU A 48 29.53 -0.71 -19.73
C GLU A 48 30.00 -2.17 -19.56
N GLU A 49 31.30 -2.39 -19.34
CA GLU A 49 31.90 -3.71 -19.13
C GLU A 49 31.43 -4.40 -17.83
N GLN A 50 30.93 -3.62 -16.87
CA GLN A 50 30.44 -4.09 -15.57
C GLN A 50 28.91 -4.26 -15.54
N MET A 51 28.20 -4.05 -16.65
CA MET A 51 26.76 -4.31 -16.72
C MET A 51 26.36 -5.75 -16.34
N PRO A 52 27.15 -6.81 -16.66
CA PRO A 52 26.88 -8.14 -16.12
C PRO A 52 26.93 -8.19 -14.58
N LYS A 53 27.93 -7.54 -13.96
CA LYS A 53 28.03 -7.44 -12.50
C LYS A 53 26.82 -6.72 -11.90
N PHE A 54 26.38 -5.62 -12.51
CA PHE A 54 25.17 -4.92 -12.07
C PHE A 54 23.94 -5.83 -12.13
N ALA A 55 23.74 -6.54 -13.24
CA ALA A 55 22.62 -7.46 -13.40
C ALA A 55 22.61 -8.55 -12.31
N ASP A 56 23.78 -9.12 -11.99
CA ASP A 56 23.93 -10.12 -10.93
C ASP A 56 23.60 -9.54 -9.54
N GLU A 57 24.10 -8.35 -9.20
CA GLU A 57 23.80 -7.70 -7.92
C GLU A 57 22.33 -7.29 -7.81
N ALA A 58 21.72 -6.80 -8.91
CA ALA A 58 20.29 -6.47 -8.94
C ALA A 58 19.42 -7.72 -8.73
N LYS A 59 19.78 -8.84 -9.35
CA LYS A 59 19.08 -10.12 -9.16
C LYS A 59 19.26 -10.64 -7.73
N LYS A 60 20.48 -10.59 -7.20
CA LYS A 60 20.80 -11.00 -5.82
C LYS A 60 20.04 -10.18 -4.79
N PHE A 61 19.91 -8.86 -5.00
CA PHE A 61 19.10 -8.01 -4.14
C PHE A 61 17.61 -8.38 -4.22
N ALA A 62 17.06 -8.55 -5.42
CA ALA A 62 15.66 -8.96 -5.60
C ALA A 62 15.36 -10.30 -4.91
N ASP A 63 16.27 -11.29 -5.02
CA ASP A 63 16.16 -12.58 -4.33
C ASP A 63 16.16 -12.44 -2.82
N PHE A 64 17.10 -11.64 -2.29
CA PHE A 64 17.19 -11.38 -0.87
C PHE A 64 15.93 -10.70 -0.35
N PHE A 65 15.48 -9.63 -1.00
CA PHE A 65 14.28 -8.89 -0.62
C PHE A 65 13.05 -9.80 -0.56
N LEU A 66 12.81 -10.59 -1.62
CA LEU A 66 11.68 -11.50 -1.69
C LEU A 66 11.78 -12.65 -0.67
N GLY A 67 12.97 -12.92 -0.12
CA GLY A 67 13.17 -13.89 0.97
C GLY A 67 13.15 -13.27 2.37
N TYR A 68 12.96 -11.95 2.49
CA TYR A 68 13.06 -11.22 3.73
C TYR A 68 11.68 -10.92 4.33
N SER A 69 11.47 -11.20 5.62
CA SER A 69 10.18 -10.90 6.27
C SER A 69 9.98 -9.39 6.46
N PRO A 70 8.78 -8.85 6.13
CA PRO A 70 7.55 -9.59 5.85
C PRO A 70 7.27 -9.82 4.36
N TYR A 71 8.15 -9.42 3.46
CA TYR A 71 7.95 -9.51 2.01
C TYR A 71 7.89 -10.95 1.51
N ASP A 72 8.56 -11.87 2.20
CA ASP A 72 8.52 -13.31 1.96
C ASP A 72 7.11 -13.91 1.97
N GLY A 73 6.20 -13.38 2.80
CA GLY A 73 4.80 -13.81 2.83
C GLY A 73 3.94 -13.27 1.68
N TYR A 74 4.48 -12.35 0.88
CA TYR A 74 3.75 -11.58 -0.14
C TYR A 74 4.54 -11.51 -1.45
N ARG A 75 5.33 -12.54 -1.77
CA ARG A 75 6.26 -12.53 -2.92
C ARG A 75 5.58 -12.20 -4.24
N ASP A 76 4.36 -12.69 -4.43
CA ASP A 76 3.59 -12.47 -5.65
C ASP A 76 3.02 -11.05 -5.77
N TYR A 77 3.20 -10.18 -4.77
CA TYR A 77 2.72 -8.79 -4.75
C TYR A 77 3.74 -7.82 -5.39
N PHE A 78 4.94 -8.30 -5.72
CA PHE A 78 6.04 -7.48 -6.23
C PHE A 78 6.41 -7.86 -7.66
N ASN A 79 6.66 -6.84 -8.47
CA ASN A 79 7.43 -6.95 -9.70
C ASN A 79 8.82 -6.33 -9.47
N PHE A 80 9.85 -6.89 -10.10
CA PHE A 80 11.20 -6.36 -10.08
C PHE A 80 11.72 -6.15 -11.50
N PHE A 81 12.24 -4.96 -11.74
CA PHE A 81 12.89 -4.56 -12.98
C PHE A 81 14.25 -3.98 -12.68
N ALA A 82 15.15 -4.01 -13.66
CA ALA A 82 16.43 -3.32 -13.60
C ALA A 82 16.63 -2.46 -14.85
N ILE A 83 17.17 -1.26 -14.69
CA ILE A 83 17.56 -0.41 -15.83
C ILE A 83 19.08 -0.29 -15.85
N ARG A 84 19.69 -0.64 -16.98
CA ARG A 84 21.14 -0.55 -17.17
C ARG A 84 21.54 0.89 -17.44
N THR A 85 22.30 1.47 -16.52
CA THR A 85 22.74 2.88 -16.56
C THR A 85 24.26 2.96 -16.51
N PRO A 86 24.95 2.67 -17.63
CA PRO A 86 26.41 2.61 -17.66
C PRO A 86 27.03 3.97 -17.31
N SER A 87 27.86 3.96 -16.27
CA SER A 87 28.69 5.08 -15.83
C SER A 87 29.96 5.18 -16.65
N LYS A 88 30.51 6.40 -16.79
CA LYS A 88 31.80 6.58 -17.47
C LYS A 88 32.97 6.04 -16.65
N GLU A 89 32.87 6.13 -15.33
CA GLU A 89 33.87 5.62 -14.41
C GLU A 89 33.29 4.58 -13.45
N SER A 90 34.12 3.59 -13.09
CA SER A 90 33.79 2.61 -12.05
C SER A 90 33.96 3.24 -10.67
N GLY A 91 33.05 2.93 -9.75
CA GLY A 91 33.16 3.33 -8.34
C GLY A 91 32.18 4.42 -7.95
N VAL A 92 32.55 5.20 -6.94
CA VAL A 92 31.69 6.23 -6.32
C VAL A 92 32.55 7.41 -5.90
N THR A 93 31.97 8.60 -5.84
CA THR A 93 32.67 9.76 -5.28
C THR A 93 32.84 9.62 -3.77
N ASN A 94 34.04 9.89 -3.27
CA ASN A 94 34.31 10.06 -1.84
C ASN A 94 34.94 11.43 -1.61
N PRO A 95 34.21 12.39 -1.04
CA PRO A 95 34.75 13.71 -0.73
C PRO A 95 35.87 13.69 0.30
N GLY A 96 35.96 12.67 1.16
CA GLY A 96 36.98 12.57 2.22
C GLY A 96 36.85 13.61 3.33
N THR A 97 35.72 14.33 3.41
CA THR A 97 35.53 15.42 4.38
C THR A 97 34.76 15.01 5.64
N ALA A 98 34.14 13.83 5.64
CA ALA A 98 33.35 13.36 6.76
C ALA A 98 34.25 13.03 7.97
N PRO A 99 33.90 13.44 9.20
CA PRO A 99 34.70 13.15 10.38
C PRO A 99 34.87 11.64 10.67
N ASP A 100 33.91 10.83 10.22
CA ASP A 100 33.86 9.37 10.36
C ASP A 100 34.32 8.61 9.10
N ALA A 101 35.09 9.26 8.21
CA ALA A 101 35.56 8.66 6.96
C ALA A 101 36.41 7.38 7.19
N TYR A 102 36.21 6.37 6.33
CA TYR A 102 37.05 5.17 6.34
C TYR A 102 38.47 5.53 5.91
N LYS A 103 39.46 5.19 6.75
CA LYS A 103 40.86 5.62 6.59
C LYS A 103 41.51 5.12 5.30
N ASP A 104 41.11 3.94 4.86
CA ASP A 104 41.61 3.22 3.69
C ASP A 104 40.84 3.52 2.40
N GLN A 105 39.71 4.22 2.51
CA GLN A 105 38.92 4.56 1.35
C GLN A 105 39.55 5.70 0.53
N PRO A 106 39.79 5.51 -0.79
CA PRO A 106 40.32 6.57 -1.64
C PRO A 106 39.42 7.80 -1.67
N VAL A 107 40.02 9.00 -1.57
CA VAL A 107 39.35 10.30 -1.73
C VAL A 107 39.40 10.70 -3.19
N GLU A 108 38.31 10.50 -3.91
CA GLU A 108 38.26 10.65 -5.36
C GLU A 108 36.90 11.17 -5.81
N LYS A 109 36.89 11.91 -6.92
CA LYS A 109 35.66 12.26 -7.64
C LYS A 109 35.51 11.30 -8.82
N LYS A 110 34.32 10.74 -9.00
CA LYS A 110 33.98 9.84 -10.12
C LYS A 110 32.86 10.45 -10.96
N ASP A 111 33.00 10.44 -12.29
CA ASP A 111 31.92 10.78 -13.22
C ASP A 111 31.01 9.56 -13.44
N THR A 112 30.13 9.34 -12.47
CA THR A 112 29.11 8.30 -12.53
C THR A 112 27.79 8.85 -13.09
N PHE A 113 26.94 7.95 -13.58
CA PHE A 113 25.69 8.27 -14.28
C PHE A 113 24.78 9.16 -13.43
N PHE A 114 24.54 8.77 -12.18
CA PHE A 114 23.74 9.52 -11.20
C PHE A 114 24.58 10.37 -10.23
N GLY A 115 25.89 10.31 -10.33
CA GLY A 115 26.80 11.08 -9.47
C GLY A 115 26.78 10.62 -8.01
N ALA A 116 26.62 9.33 -7.74
CA ALA A 116 26.65 8.77 -6.40
C ALA A 116 27.89 9.24 -5.62
N SER A 117 27.66 9.64 -4.37
CA SER A 117 28.70 10.16 -3.49
C SER A 117 28.47 9.72 -2.05
N PHE A 118 29.54 9.43 -1.33
CA PHE A 118 29.52 9.42 0.12
C PHE A 118 29.30 10.84 0.66
N GLY A 119 28.71 10.92 1.85
CA GLY A 119 28.30 12.14 2.49
C GLY A 119 29.48 12.95 3.01
N LYS A 120 29.29 14.27 3.10
CA LYS A 120 30.33 15.20 3.58
C LYS A 120 30.40 15.29 5.10
N SER A 121 29.31 14.98 5.79
CA SER A 121 29.17 15.13 7.25
C SER A 121 28.99 13.79 7.97
N ILE A 122 28.38 12.83 7.29
CA ILE A 122 28.21 11.46 7.75
C ILE A 122 28.73 10.60 6.61
N HIS A 123 29.84 9.90 6.82
CA HIS A 123 30.53 9.23 5.74
C HIS A 123 29.65 8.18 5.08
N ARG A 124 29.04 7.30 5.88
CA ARG A 124 28.18 6.18 5.40
C ARG A 124 26.92 6.61 4.64
N LEU A 125 26.56 7.89 4.67
CA LEU A 125 25.41 8.40 3.94
C LEU A 125 25.74 8.42 2.45
N VAL A 126 25.13 7.56 1.64
CA VAL A 126 25.40 7.49 0.19
C VAL A 126 24.22 8.09 -0.56
N GLU A 127 24.48 9.11 -1.36
CA GLU A 127 23.45 9.91 -2.01
C GLU A 127 23.65 9.99 -3.52
N VAL A 128 22.55 10.10 -4.25
CA VAL A 128 22.54 10.46 -5.68
C VAL A 128 22.59 11.98 -5.80
N THR A 129 23.60 12.52 -6.50
CA THR A 129 23.76 13.98 -6.66
C THR A 129 23.14 14.54 -7.92
N LYS A 130 22.67 13.69 -8.84
CA LYS A 130 21.96 14.07 -10.08
C LYS A 130 20.51 13.55 -10.09
N PRO A 131 19.65 13.94 -9.13
CA PRO A 131 18.29 13.39 -9.01
C PRO A 131 17.42 13.69 -10.25
N ASP A 132 17.62 14.83 -10.92
CA ASP A 132 16.88 15.16 -12.15
C ASP A 132 17.13 14.15 -13.27
N VAL A 133 18.37 13.65 -13.39
CA VAL A 133 18.73 12.61 -14.37
C VAL A 133 18.00 11.31 -14.05
N LEU A 134 17.95 10.93 -12.77
CA LEU A 134 17.25 9.75 -12.28
C LEU A 134 15.75 9.82 -12.57
N TYR A 135 15.08 10.90 -12.17
CA TYR A 135 13.63 10.99 -12.37
C TYR A 135 13.24 11.18 -13.84
N ASN A 136 14.07 11.83 -14.66
CA ASN A 136 13.85 11.90 -16.11
C ASN A 136 14.01 10.53 -16.79
N LEU A 137 14.99 9.72 -16.36
CA LEU A 137 15.13 8.34 -16.82
C LEU A 137 13.86 7.54 -16.48
N MET A 138 13.40 7.62 -15.23
CA MET A 138 12.25 6.87 -14.78
C MET A 138 10.96 7.27 -15.48
N SER A 139 10.69 8.57 -15.63
CA SER A 139 9.49 9.06 -16.32
C SER A 139 9.45 8.66 -17.79
N THR A 140 10.61 8.52 -18.43
CA THR A 140 10.72 8.15 -19.85
C THR A 140 10.65 6.64 -20.07
N HIS A 141 11.28 5.84 -19.20
CA HIS A 141 11.49 4.41 -19.47
C HIS A 141 10.64 3.48 -18.61
N PHE A 142 10.20 3.91 -17.43
CA PHE A 142 9.36 3.09 -16.56
C PHE A 142 8.51 3.96 -15.62
N PRO A 143 7.51 4.71 -16.10
CA PRO A 143 6.74 5.63 -15.25
C PRO A 143 5.84 4.94 -14.23
N ALA A 144 5.62 3.62 -14.35
CA ALA A 144 4.78 2.82 -13.45
C ALA A 144 5.54 2.28 -12.23
N TYR A 145 6.67 2.89 -11.84
CA TYR A 145 7.41 2.47 -10.66
C TYR A 145 6.70 2.89 -9.37
N ASP A 146 6.85 2.07 -8.33
CA ASP A 146 6.40 2.39 -6.97
C ASP A 146 7.59 2.65 -6.03
N LEU A 147 8.72 2.00 -6.33
CA LEU A 147 9.93 2.08 -5.51
C LEU A 147 11.17 2.05 -6.41
N ILE A 148 12.11 2.96 -6.16
CA ILE A 148 13.41 3.00 -6.83
C ILE A 148 14.49 2.58 -5.84
N VAL A 149 15.33 1.65 -6.28
CA VAL A 149 16.52 1.19 -5.55
C VAL A 149 17.74 1.48 -6.39
N VAL A 150 18.74 2.18 -5.84
CA VAL A 150 20.00 2.46 -6.52
C VAL A 150 21.13 1.66 -5.86
N LEU A 151 21.74 0.78 -6.65
CA LEU A 151 22.94 0.04 -6.27
C LEU A 151 24.18 0.87 -6.66
N VAL A 152 25.06 1.12 -5.71
CA VAL A 152 26.28 1.90 -5.94
C VAL A 152 27.50 0.97 -5.92
N ASN A 153 28.26 0.94 -7.03
CA ASN A 153 29.36 0.00 -7.25
C ASN A 153 30.60 0.27 -6.37
N THR A 154 30.51 -0.03 -5.08
CA THR A 154 31.61 0.07 -4.13
C THR A 154 31.47 -0.97 -3.04
N GLY A 155 32.59 -1.51 -2.56
CA GLY A 155 32.61 -2.44 -1.42
C GLY A 155 32.54 -1.77 -0.06
N TYR A 156 32.70 -0.44 0.02
CA TYR A 156 32.63 0.30 1.28
C TYR A 156 31.18 0.40 1.79
N TYR A 157 31.02 0.34 3.11
CA TYR A 157 29.70 0.38 3.75
C TYR A 157 29.01 1.72 3.54
N GLY A 158 27.75 1.70 3.10
CA GLY A 158 26.94 2.91 3.05
C GLY A 158 25.57 2.71 2.42
N GLY A 159 24.68 3.67 2.70
CA GLY A 159 23.32 3.68 2.21
C GLY A 159 22.59 4.96 2.58
N SER A 160 21.39 5.12 2.02
CA SER A 160 20.44 6.13 2.44
C SER A 160 19.02 5.75 2.01
N GLY A 161 18.06 6.19 2.81
CA GLY A 161 16.64 6.01 2.59
C GLY A 161 15.93 7.37 2.60
N GLY A 162 14.82 7.45 1.88
CA GLY A 162 14.08 8.69 1.68
C GLY A 162 13.08 8.51 0.55
N MET A 163 13.09 9.39 -0.45
CA MET A 163 12.27 9.19 -1.66
C MET A 163 12.70 7.98 -2.49
N ILE A 164 13.98 7.61 -2.40
CA ILE A 164 14.57 6.43 -3.02
C ILE A 164 15.39 5.68 -1.98
N SER A 165 15.63 4.40 -2.24
CA SER A 165 16.58 3.59 -1.47
C SER A 165 17.92 3.56 -2.21
N VAL A 166 19.01 3.84 -1.52
CA VAL A 166 20.37 3.76 -2.06
C VAL A 166 21.20 2.88 -1.15
N HIS A 167 21.96 1.93 -1.72
CA HIS A 167 22.94 1.18 -0.94
C HIS A 167 24.14 0.75 -1.79
N THR A 168 25.26 0.53 -1.13
CA THR A 168 26.50 0.05 -1.77
C THR A 168 26.47 -1.47 -2.01
N LEU A 169 27.62 -2.07 -2.34
CA LEU A 169 27.81 -3.52 -2.50
C LEU A 169 28.60 -4.14 -1.34
N HIS A 170 28.62 -3.51 -0.17
CA HIS A 170 29.19 -4.09 1.05
C HIS A 170 28.56 -5.47 1.36
N GLU A 171 29.22 -6.32 2.16
CA GLU A 171 28.68 -7.64 2.50
C GLU A 171 27.29 -7.59 3.17
N SER A 172 27.00 -6.53 3.92
CA SER A 172 25.69 -6.27 4.54
C SER A 172 24.71 -5.48 3.64
N ALA A 173 25.09 -5.20 2.39
CA ALA A 173 24.37 -4.29 1.49
C ALA A 173 22.89 -4.62 1.31
N ASN A 174 22.55 -5.90 1.14
CA ASN A 174 21.16 -6.27 0.92
C ASN A 174 20.30 -6.00 2.16
N THR A 175 20.84 -6.19 3.35
CA THR A 175 20.15 -5.84 4.60
C THR A 175 20.05 -4.33 4.79
N ILE A 176 21.08 -3.57 4.39
CA ILE A 176 21.01 -2.10 4.30
C ILE A 176 19.87 -1.71 3.35
N GLY A 177 19.81 -2.28 2.14
CA GLY A 177 18.74 -1.99 1.19
C GLY A 177 17.35 -2.24 1.76
N VAL A 178 17.14 -3.31 2.53
CA VAL A 178 15.85 -3.53 3.20
C VAL A 178 15.59 -2.50 4.32
N HIS A 179 16.61 -2.10 5.08
CA HIS A 179 16.51 -1.01 6.06
C HIS A 179 16.11 0.31 5.39
N GLU A 180 16.77 0.69 4.28
CA GLU A 180 16.48 1.92 3.54
C GLU A 180 15.09 1.89 2.89
N ILE A 181 14.64 0.73 2.39
CA ILE A 181 13.25 0.54 1.96
C ILE A 181 12.27 0.66 3.13
N GLY A 182 12.68 0.36 4.36
CA GLY A 182 11.92 0.66 5.57
C GLY A 182 11.57 2.16 5.67
N HIS A 183 12.50 3.04 5.32
CA HIS A 183 12.22 4.47 5.20
C HIS A 183 11.37 4.80 3.97
N THR A 184 11.79 4.36 2.78
CA THR A 184 11.17 4.76 1.51
C THR A 184 9.76 4.21 1.33
N PHE A 185 9.61 2.90 1.52
CA PHE A 185 8.32 2.24 1.41
C PHE A 185 7.60 2.23 2.75
N GLY A 186 8.22 1.78 3.83
CA GLY A 186 7.56 1.61 5.13
C GLY A 186 7.22 2.92 5.88
N ARG A 187 7.85 4.05 5.50
CA ARG A 187 7.81 5.33 6.23
C ARG A 187 8.21 5.19 7.70
N LEU A 188 9.18 4.32 7.95
CA LEU A 188 9.74 4.07 9.28
C LEU A 188 10.81 5.11 9.60
N SER A 189 11.00 5.38 10.89
CA SER A 189 12.16 6.11 11.41
C SER A 189 13.25 5.14 11.82
N ASP A 190 14.49 5.64 11.94
CA ASP A 190 15.56 4.90 12.60
C ASP A 190 15.20 4.65 14.07
N GLU A 191 15.50 3.46 14.57
CA GLU A 191 15.39 3.09 15.97
C GLU A 191 16.71 3.30 16.74
N TYR A 192 17.83 3.53 16.04
CA TYR A 192 18.99 4.19 16.65
C TYR A 192 18.79 5.70 16.66
N TRP A 193 19.45 6.43 17.57
CA TRP A 193 19.34 7.89 17.59
C TRP A 193 20.24 8.52 16.51
N ALA A 194 19.64 8.94 15.40
CA ALA A 194 20.34 9.58 14.27
C ALA A 194 20.60 11.09 14.47
N GLY A 195 20.07 11.70 15.53
CA GLY A 195 20.20 13.13 15.84
C GLY A 195 18.85 13.87 15.81
N SER A 196 18.81 15.06 16.42
CA SER A 196 17.55 15.78 16.70
C SER A 196 16.75 16.15 15.46
N ILE A 197 17.41 16.37 14.31
CA ILE A 197 16.74 16.70 13.05
C ILE A 197 15.92 15.54 12.48
N TYR A 198 16.19 14.31 12.91
CA TYR A 198 15.52 13.09 12.47
C TYR A 198 14.44 12.60 13.46
N GLY A 199 14.33 13.25 14.62
CA GLY A 199 13.24 12.99 15.57
C GLY A 199 11.90 13.37 14.97
N THR A 200 11.06 12.38 14.66
CA THR A 200 9.76 12.61 14.02
C THR A 200 8.72 11.59 14.47
N GLU A 201 7.46 11.97 14.34
CA GLU A 201 6.32 11.13 14.65
C GLU A 201 6.06 10.15 13.48
N SER A 202 6.38 8.88 13.70
CA SER A 202 6.23 7.79 12.71
C SER A 202 5.69 6.53 13.38
N ALA A 203 5.40 5.47 12.62
CA ALA A 203 4.83 4.25 13.21
C ALA A 203 5.69 3.66 14.34
N ASN A 204 7.01 3.79 14.24
CA ASN A 204 8.00 3.26 15.19
C ASN A 204 8.80 4.33 15.96
N MET A 205 8.39 5.60 15.90
CA MET A 205 9.00 6.67 16.72
C MET A 205 7.93 7.67 17.19
N THR A 206 7.97 8.04 18.47
CA THR A 206 7.04 9.05 19.02
C THR A 206 7.61 9.77 20.24
N ALA A 207 7.24 11.04 20.42
CA ALA A 207 7.53 11.80 21.63
C ALA A 207 6.61 11.43 22.80
N LYS A 208 5.52 10.69 22.55
CA LYS A 208 4.60 10.21 23.59
C LYS A 208 5.19 9.03 24.36
N SER A 209 4.96 8.98 25.66
CA SER A 209 5.38 7.87 26.53
C SER A 209 4.23 7.13 27.21
N ASP A 210 3.00 7.64 27.08
CA ASP A 210 1.82 7.05 27.71
C ASP A 210 1.35 5.80 26.94
N PRO A 211 1.29 4.61 27.61
CA PRO A 211 0.83 3.36 27.00
C PRO A 211 -0.52 3.43 26.28
N ALA A 212 -1.43 4.32 26.69
CA ALA A 212 -2.74 4.47 26.06
C ALA A 212 -2.71 5.24 24.73
N SER A 213 -1.66 6.03 24.50
CA SER A 213 -1.56 6.97 23.38
C SER A 213 -0.33 6.79 22.48
N VAL A 214 0.63 5.94 22.85
CA VAL A 214 1.71 5.51 21.93
C VAL A 214 1.14 4.83 20.69
N ARG A 215 1.83 5.02 19.56
CA ARG A 215 1.36 4.60 18.23
C ARG A 215 1.21 3.09 18.09
N TRP A 216 2.02 2.32 18.81
CA TRP A 216 2.00 0.87 18.83
C TRP A 216 1.33 0.28 20.08
N LYS A 217 0.39 1.01 20.70
CA LYS A 217 -0.33 0.55 21.90
C LYS A 217 -0.92 -0.87 21.78
N ASN A 218 -1.36 -1.26 20.57
CA ASN A 218 -1.93 -2.59 20.29
C ASN A 218 -0.90 -3.74 20.34
N TRP A 219 0.39 -3.42 20.42
CA TRP A 219 1.51 -4.37 20.49
C TRP A 219 2.18 -4.45 21.87
N LEU A 220 1.81 -3.61 22.83
CA LEU A 220 2.47 -3.58 24.16
C LEU A 220 2.31 -4.89 24.96
N ASN A 221 1.37 -5.76 24.59
CA ASN A 221 1.22 -7.10 25.17
C ASN A 221 2.02 -8.19 24.42
N HIS A 222 2.94 -7.80 23.52
CA HIS A 222 3.74 -8.71 22.72
C HIS A 222 5.24 -8.42 22.91
N PRO A 223 5.87 -8.95 23.98
CA PRO A 223 7.31 -8.83 24.17
C PRO A 223 8.09 -9.31 22.93
N PRO A 224 9.20 -8.65 22.54
CA PRO A 224 9.89 -7.58 23.27
C PRO A 224 9.40 -6.14 22.95
N ILE A 225 8.17 -5.95 22.48
CA ILE A 225 7.65 -4.60 22.22
C ILE A 225 7.35 -3.87 23.52
N GLY A 226 7.88 -2.65 23.66
CA GLY A 226 7.75 -1.78 24.82
C GLY A 226 7.79 -0.30 24.44
N ILE A 227 8.07 0.58 25.40
CA ILE A 227 8.22 2.03 25.18
C ILE A 227 9.63 2.41 25.62
N TYR A 228 10.59 2.26 24.72
CA TYR A 228 12.01 2.45 25.03
C TYR A 228 12.45 3.83 24.58
N LYS A 229 13.24 4.54 25.38
CA LYS A 229 13.85 5.81 24.96
C LYS A 229 14.92 5.55 23.89
N HIS A 230 15.14 6.50 22.98
CA HIS A 230 16.26 6.45 22.04
C HIS A 230 17.62 6.73 22.70
N GLY A 231 17.62 7.39 23.87
CA GLY A 231 18.82 7.63 24.66
C GLY A 231 18.48 7.97 26.11
N LEU A 232 19.49 8.01 26.96
CA LEU A 232 19.32 8.28 28.39
C LEU A 232 19.00 9.76 28.66
N ASP A 233 19.61 10.66 27.87
CA ASP A 233 19.60 12.12 28.12
C ASP A 233 19.32 12.94 26.83
N GLY A 234 19.20 14.25 26.99
CA GLY A 234 19.07 15.20 25.87
C GLY A 234 17.80 15.04 25.03
N ASP A 235 17.89 15.36 23.74
CA ASP A 235 16.75 15.18 22.82
C ASP A 235 16.41 13.71 22.60
N ALA A 236 17.41 12.82 22.61
CA ALA A 236 17.20 11.38 22.45
C ALA A 236 16.26 10.80 23.53
N ALA A 237 16.32 11.32 24.75
CA ALA A 237 15.45 10.90 25.86
C ALA A 237 13.98 11.35 25.73
N LYS A 238 13.69 12.28 24.82
CA LYS A 238 12.32 12.78 24.55
C LYS A 238 11.57 11.89 23.57
N TRP A 239 12.27 11.07 22.81
CA TRP A 239 11.71 10.20 21.79
C TRP A 239 11.74 8.74 22.24
N HIS A 240 10.74 7.97 21.80
CA HIS A 240 10.57 6.56 22.13
C HIS A 240 10.42 5.71 20.87
N LYS A 241 10.85 4.45 20.98
CA LYS A 241 10.79 3.39 19.98
C LYS A 241 10.13 2.12 20.55
N PRO A 242 9.57 1.26 19.67
CA PRO A 242 8.86 0.06 20.09
C PRO A 242 9.77 -1.09 20.49
N ALA A 243 10.96 -1.20 19.92
CA ALA A 243 11.90 -2.29 20.19
C ALA A 243 13.24 -1.73 20.70
N ASN A 244 14.01 -2.57 21.39
CA ASN A 244 15.35 -2.23 21.84
C ASN A 244 16.28 -3.39 21.54
N GLY A 245 17.23 -3.21 20.63
CA GLY A 245 18.17 -4.27 20.23
C GLY A 245 17.58 -5.34 19.30
N THR A 246 16.31 -5.21 18.88
CA THR A 246 15.55 -6.30 18.24
C THR A 246 14.78 -5.84 17.00
N CYS A 247 15.24 -4.75 16.36
CA CYS A 247 14.66 -4.23 15.13
C CYS A 247 15.73 -3.93 14.08
N LEU A 248 15.42 -4.23 12.81
CA LEU A 248 16.23 -3.84 11.65
C LEU A 248 16.47 -2.33 11.57
N MET A 249 15.51 -1.52 12.03
CA MET A 249 15.66 -0.06 12.07
C MET A 249 16.68 0.40 13.12
N GLU A 250 17.19 -0.51 13.96
CA GLU A 250 18.25 -0.24 14.93
C GLU A 250 19.56 -0.97 14.58
N TYR A 251 19.46 -2.26 14.26
CA TYR A 251 20.61 -3.12 13.99
C TYR A 251 20.37 -4.02 12.77
N LEU A 252 21.31 -4.00 11.82
CA LEU A 252 21.24 -4.78 10.58
C LEU A 252 21.28 -6.31 10.77
N SER A 253 21.62 -6.80 11.97
CA SER A 253 21.55 -8.23 12.29
C SER A 253 20.16 -8.72 12.68
N GLN A 254 19.18 -7.80 12.78
CA GLN A 254 17.83 -8.08 13.24
C GLN A 254 16.81 -8.02 12.10
N GLN A 255 15.67 -8.66 12.32
CA GLN A 255 14.48 -8.50 11.49
C GLN A 255 13.71 -7.22 11.87
N PHE A 256 12.76 -6.78 11.04
CA PHE A 256 11.81 -5.75 11.46
C PHE A 256 11.07 -6.20 12.73
N CYS A 257 10.97 -5.30 13.71
CA CYS A 257 10.13 -5.53 14.89
C CYS A 257 8.64 -5.63 14.47
N ALA A 258 7.78 -6.12 15.36
CA ALA A 258 6.36 -6.30 15.04
C ALA A 258 5.68 -5.00 14.57
N VAL A 259 6.08 -3.85 15.12
CA VAL A 259 5.53 -2.54 14.77
C VAL A 259 5.98 -2.08 13.39
N CYS A 260 7.27 -2.20 13.08
CA CYS A 260 7.78 -1.90 11.74
C CYS A 260 7.17 -2.81 10.68
N ARG A 261 7.01 -4.10 10.99
CA ARG A 261 6.36 -5.06 10.11
C ARG A 261 4.88 -4.73 9.86
N GLU A 262 4.14 -4.36 10.90
CA GLU A 262 2.74 -3.91 10.75
C GLU A 262 2.66 -2.69 9.82
N ALA A 263 3.47 -1.66 10.05
CA ALA A 263 3.47 -0.45 9.23
C ALA A 263 3.81 -0.74 7.76
N THR A 264 4.80 -1.62 7.51
CA THR A 264 5.16 -2.05 6.15
C THR A 264 4.02 -2.83 5.46
N ILE A 265 3.36 -3.75 6.18
CA ILE A 265 2.27 -4.54 5.59
C ILE A 265 1.01 -3.71 5.36
N GLU A 266 0.65 -2.79 6.25
CA GLU A 266 -0.49 -1.90 6.01
C GLU A 266 -0.31 -1.09 4.72
N ARG A 267 0.90 -0.59 4.46
CA ARG A 267 1.19 0.09 3.19
C ARG A 267 1.08 -0.84 1.99
N LEU A 268 1.56 -2.07 2.10
CA LEU A 268 1.42 -3.06 1.04
C LEU A 268 -0.06 -3.33 0.72
N LEU A 269 -0.90 -3.53 1.73
CA LEU A 269 -2.32 -3.83 1.58
C LEU A 269 -3.15 -2.62 1.10
N GLU A 270 -2.70 -1.40 1.40
CA GLU A 270 -3.29 -0.18 0.84
C GLU A 270 -3.14 -0.10 -0.68
N HIS A 271 -2.01 -0.54 -1.24
CA HIS A 271 -1.68 -0.41 -2.67
C HIS A 271 -2.18 -1.58 -3.51
N ILE A 272 -2.44 -2.74 -2.91
CA ILE A 272 -2.77 -3.96 -3.64
C ILE A 272 -4.26 -4.28 -3.53
N ASN A 273 -4.87 -4.58 -4.68
CA ASN A 273 -6.20 -5.17 -4.76
C ASN A 273 -6.09 -6.71 -4.75
N PRO A 274 -6.52 -7.39 -3.68
CA PRO A 274 -6.48 -8.84 -3.57
C PRO A 274 -7.51 -9.52 -4.49
N ILE A 275 -8.52 -8.81 -5.02
CA ILE A 275 -9.50 -9.35 -5.97
C ILE A 275 -9.00 -9.06 -7.39
N GLU A 276 -8.32 -10.03 -8.00
CA GLU A 276 -7.75 -9.89 -9.34
C GLU A 276 -8.75 -10.18 -10.46
N LYS A 277 -9.68 -11.09 -10.19
CA LYS A 277 -10.68 -11.52 -11.17
C LYS A 277 -12.01 -11.77 -10.48
N VAL A 278 -13.07 -11.57 -11.25
CA VAL A 278 -14.44 -11.80 -10.82
C VAL A 278 -15.17 -12.51 -11.94
N GLU A 279 -16.01 -13.47 -11.58
CA GLU A 279 -16.89 -14.16 -12.51
C GLU A 279 -18.28 -14.32 -11.87
N PRO A 280 -19.38 -14.01 -12.58
CA PRO A 280 -19.45 -13.28 -13.84
C PRO A 280 -18.83 -11.88 -13.74
N ASP A 281 -18.69 -11.19 -14.87
CA ASP A 281 -18.29 -9.77 -14.84
C ASP A 281 -19.32 -8.92 -14.08
N THR A 282 -18.85 -7.86 -13.45
CA THR A 282 -19.66 -6.82 -12.79
C THR A 282 -20.21 -5.78 -13.77
N ALA A 283 -19.72 -5.76 -15.01
CA ALA A 283 -20.19 -4.87 -16.07
C ALA A 283 -21.60 -5.28 -16.51
N GLY A 284 -22.60 -4.68 -15.85
CA GLY A 284 -24.02 -4.90 -16.13
C GLY A 284 -24.68 -5.86 -15.14
N ARG A 285 -25.89 -6.31 -15.51
CA ARG A 285 -26.73 -7.13 -14.64
C ARG A 285 -26.59 -8.61 -14.95
N VAL A 286 -26.45 -9.44 -13.93
CA VAL A 286 -26.26 -10.88 -14.05
C VAL A 286 -27.62 -11.59 -14.02
N ASP A 287 -27.92 -12.37 -15.07
CA ASP A 287 -29.15 -13.17 -15.12
C ASP A 287 -29.08 -14.35 -14.16
N VAL A 288 -29.95 -14.32 -13.15
CA VAL A 288 -30.09 -15.32 -12.09
C VAL A 288 -31.45 -16.01 -12.16
N ASN A 289 -32.08 -16.12 -13.34
CA ASN A 289 -33.23 -17.02 -13.55
C ASN A 289 -32.82 -18.49 -13.70
N VAL A 290 -31.51 -18.73 -13.70
CA VAL A 290 -30.88 -20.05 -13.76
C VAL A 290 -29.84 -20.10 -12.65
N THR A 291 -29.51 -21.30 -12.18
CA THR A 291 -28.42 -21.48 -11.21
C THR A 291 -27.17 -20.77 -11.70
N ARG A 292 -26.62 -19.88 -10.86
CA ARG A 292 -25.42 -19.10 -11.15
C ARG A 292 -24.42 -19.24 -10.04
N THR A 293 -23.17 -19.41 -10.43
CA THR A 293 -22.02 -19.41 -9.55
C THR A 293 -21.21 -18.14 -9.75
N PHE A 294 -20.87 -17.50 -8.64
CA PHE A 294 -20.02 -16.32 -8.57
C PHE A 294 -18.68 -16.72 -7.97
N ARG A 295 -17.58 -16.25 -8.56
CA ARG A 295 -16.20 -16.61 -8.17
C ARG A 295 -15.33 -15.37 -8.05
N LEU A 296 -14.39 -15.42 -7.12
CA LEU A 296 -13.30 -14.46 -6.98
C LEU A 296 -11.97 -15.16 -7.30
N GLY A 297 -11.21 -14.60 -8.22
CA GLY A 297 -9.78 -14.87 -8.36
C GLY A 297 -9.01 -13.98 -7.40
N LEU A 298 -8.41 -14.58 -6.36
CA LEU A 298 -7.73 -13.86 -5.30
C LEU A 298 -6.21 -13.95 -5.41
N LEU A 299 -5.51 -12.81 -5.32
CA LEU A 299 -4.07 -12.75 -5.09
C LEU A 299 -3.80 -13.01 -3.60
N LYS A 300 -3.56 -14.27 -3.26
CA LYS A 300 -3.38 -14.68 -1.86
C LYS A 300 -1.93 -14.46 -1.42
N PRO A 301 -1.70 -14.06 -0.16
CA PRO A 301 -0.37 -14.19 0.44
C PRO A 301 0.00 -15.68 0.60
N ASP A 302 1.29 -15.97 0.74
CA ASP A 302 1.84 -17.34 0.83
C ASP A 302 1.12 -18.17 1.90
N ARG A 303 0.79 -17.53 3.03
CA ARG A 303 -0.19 -18.06 3.99
C ARG A 303 -1.48 -17.29 3.80
N ASN A 304 -2.47 -17.95 3.19
CA ASN A 304 -3.76 -17.32 2.93
C ASN A 304 -4.44 -16.85 4.23
N THR A 305 -4.55 -15.53 4.38
CA THR A 305 -5.19 -14.83 5.51
C THR A 305 -6.53 -14.21 5.13
N PHE A 306 -7.07 -14.53 3.95
CA PHE A 306 -8.31 -13.91 3.49
C PHE A 306 -9.55 -14.57 4.10
N GLU A 307 -10.39 -13.72 4.69
CA GLU A 307 -11.75 -14.04 5.09
C GLU A 307 -12.71 -13.48 4.04
N VAL A 308 -13.40 -14.37 3.33
CA VAL A 308 -14.41 -13.98 2.32
C VAL A 308 -15.80 -14.13 2.91
N LYS A 309 -16.62 -13.08 2.78
CA LYS A 309 -18.03 -13.07 3.16
C LYS A 309 -18.89 -12.65 1.99
N TRP A 310 -20.00 -13.35 1.79
CA TRP A 310 -20.99 -13.03 0.77
C TRP A 310 -22.26 -12.49 1.41
N SER A 311 -22.87 -11.48 0.82
CA SER A 311 -24.16 -10.95 1.23
C SER A 311 -25.06 -10.68 0.03
N LEU A 312 -26.35 -10.95 0.19
CA LEU A 312 -27.38 -10.63 -0.78
C LEU A 312 -28.29 -9.55 -0.19
N ASN A 313 -28.23 -8.34 -0.75
CA ASN A 313 -28.90 -7.15 -0.25
C ASN A 313 -28.57 -6.84 1.21
N GLY A 314 -27.30 -6.99 1.58
CA GLY A 314 -26.82 -6.79 2.94
C GLY A 314 -27.01 -7.99 3.87
N ARG A 315 -27.89 -8.96 3.54
CA ARG A 315 -28.04 -10.18 4.34
C ARG A 315 -26.92 -11.16 4.04
N LEU A 316 -26.14 -11.52 5.07
CA LEU A 316 -25.07 -12.52 4.95
C LEU A 316 -25.62 -13.88 4.46
N LEU A 317 -24.89 -14.49 3.54
CA LEU A 317 -25.11 -15.85 3.06
C LEU A 317 -24.21 -16.81 3.84
N ASP A 318 -24.69 -18.04 4.03
CA ASP A 318 -23.90 -19.14 4.59
C ASP A 318 -23.02 -19.77 3.51
N ALA A 319 -22.08 -18.98 2.98
CA ALA A 319 -21.14 -19.37 1.95
C ALA A 319 -19.71 -19.19 2.45
N LEU A 320 -18.86 -20.19 2.19
CA LEU A 320 -17.47 -20.19 2.62
C LEU A 320 -16.54 -20.04 1.41
N GLY A 321 -15.55 -19.16 1.55
CA GLY A 321 -14.49 -19.02 0.57
C GLY A 321 -14.84 -18.13 -0.62
N ALA A 322 -14.07 -18.28 -1.70
CA ALA A 322 -14.05 -17.37 -2.85
C ALA A 322 -15.13 -17.66 -3.90
N GLU A 323 -16.13 -18.48 -3.57
CA GLU A 323 -17.18 -18.88 -4.49
C GLU A 323 -18.53 -18.95 -3.76
N VAL A 324 -19.61 -18.55 -4.43
CA VAL A 324 -20.98 -18.77 -3.98
C VAL A 324 -21.86 -19.17 -5.15
N THR A 325 -22.70 -20.19 -4.97
CA THR A 325 -23.72 -20.59 -5.94
C THR A 325 -25.09 -20.21 -5.42
N LEU A 326 -25.86 -19.53 -6.25
CA LEU A 326 -27.28 -19.24 -6.02
C LEU A 326 -28.09 -20.31 -6.74
N GLU A 327 -28.65 -21.26 -5.99
CA GLU A 327 -29.52 -22.34 -6.48
C GLU A 327 -31.00 -22.01 -6.22
N ASN A 328 -31.92 -22.42 -7.11
CA ASN A 328 -33.39 -22.31 -6.97
C ASN A 328 -33.90 -20.91 -6.55
N ILE A 329 -33.93 -19.99 -7.51
CA ILE A 329 -33.70 -18.58 -7.23
C ILE A 329 -35.00 -17.79 -6.96
N GLU A 330 -35.27 -17.53 -5.68
CA GLU A 330 -36.16 -16.45 -5.21
C GLU A 330 -35.39 -15.11 -5.05
N VAL A 331 -34.34 -14.87 -5.85
CA VAL A 331 -33.60 -13.60 -5.81
C VAL A 331 -34.40 -12.53 -6.55
N PRO A 332 -34.82 -11.44 -5.89
CA PRO A 332 -35.60 -10.40 -6.54
C PRO A 332 -34.80 -9.67 -7.61
N ASP A 333 -35.49 -9.17 -8.63
CA ASP A 333 -34.89 -8.31 -9.63
C ASP A 333 -34.22 -7.09 -8.98
N SER A 334 -33.06 -6.68 -9.50
CA SER A 334 -32.24 -5.59 -8.95
C SER A 334 -31.70 -5.85 -7.53
N ALA A 335 -31.70 -7.10 -7.06
CA ALA A 335 -30.91 -7.49 -5.90
C ALA A 335 -29.41 -7.23 -6.14
N VAL A 336 -28.67 -6.98 -5.06
CA VAL A 336 -27.22 -6.80 -5.10
C VAL A 336 -26.56 -7.93 -4.33
N LEU A 337 -25.73 -8.72 -5.01
CA LEU A 337 -24.81 -9.66 -4.37
C LEU A 337 -23.50 -8.92 -4.12
N THR A 338 -22.96 -8.97 -2.91
CA THR A 338 -21.68 -8.37 -2.54
C THR A 338 -20.77 -9.44 -1.96
N ALA A 339 -19.53 -9.51 -2.46
CA ALA A 339 -18.45 -10.24 -1.81
C ALA A 339 -17.55 -9.24 -1.09
N SER A 340 -17.17 -9.55 0.15
CA SER A 340 -16.22 -8.81 0.95
C SER A 340 -15.04 -9.71 1.29
N VAL A 341 -13.83 -9.26 0.96
CA VAL A 341 -12.56 -9.94 1.20
C VAL A 341 -11.78 -9.13 2.21
N PHE A 342 -11.57 -9.68 3.41
CA PHE A 342 -10.80 -9.06 4.47
C PHE A 342 -9.50 -9.83 4.70
N ASP A 343 -8.35 -9.13 4.70
CA ASP A 343 -7.07 -9.72 5.09
C ASP A 343 -6.90 -9.71 6.62
N SER A 344 -7.01 -10.88 7.25
CA SER A 344 -6.88 -11.08 8.69
C SER A 344 -5.43 -11.34 9.17
N THR A 345 -4.44 -10.97 8.34
CA THR A 345 -3.02 -11.15 8.66
C THR A 345 -2.66 -10.81 10.09
N ALA A 346 -1.93 -11.73 10.74
CA ALA A 346 -1.46 -11.57 12.10
C ALA A 346 -0.40 -10.46 12.24
N PHE A 347 0.12 -9.94 11.11
CA PHE A 347 1.04 -8.82 11.09
C PHE A 347 0.38 -7.48 11.39
N SER A 348 -0.96 -7.40 11.41
CA SER A 348 -1.67 -6.18 11.82
C SER A 348 -2.70 -6.40 12.92
N ARG A 349 -2.59 -5.56 13.94
CA ARG A 349 -3.53 -5.40 15.06
C ARG A 349 -4.28 -4.06 15.00
N ARG A 350 -4.07 -3.26 13.95
CA ARG A 350 -4.80 -2.01 13.74
C ARG A 350 -6.25 -2.28 13.37
N ARG A 351 -7.15 -1.84 14.26
CA ARG A 351 -8.60 -1.90 14.05
C ARG A 351 -9.11 -0.76 13.16
N ASP A 352 -8.49 0.40 13.30
CA ASP A 352 -8.75 1.60 12.51
C ASP A 352 -8.37 1.42 11.02
N ALA A 353 -7.42 0.52 10.73
CA ALA A 353 -7.02 0.15 9.38
C ALA A 353 -7.86 -0.99 8.76
N ARG A 354 -8.86 -1.53 9.47
CA ARG A 354 -9.65 -2.70 9.01
C ARG A 354 -10.34 -2.45 7.67
N SER A 355 -10.85 -1.23 7.46
CA SER A 355 -11.49 -0.83 6.20
C SER A 355 -10.50 -0.84 5.03
N MET A 356 -9.25 -0.45 5.26
CA MET A 356 -8.18 -0.44 4.23
C MET A 356 -7.79 -1.86 3.82
N ARG A 357 -7.90 -2.82 4.75
CA ARG A 357 -7.68 -4.26 4.52
C ARG A 357 -8.91 -5.01 4.01
N THR A 358 -10.02 -4.31 3.77
CA THR A 358 -11.25 -4.91 3.26
C THR A 358 -11.54 -4.42 1.85
N ARG A 359 -11.78 -5.36 0.94
CA ARG A 359 -12.07 -5.07 -0.46
C ARG A 359 -13.37 -5.74 -0.84
N THR A 360 -14.21 -5.02 -1.57
CA THR A 360 -15.56 -5.48 -1.88
C THR A 360 -15.81 -5.41 -3.37
N VAL A 361 -16.56 -6.38 -3.88
CA VAL A 361 -17.11 -6.35 -5.23
C VAL A 361 -18.59 -6.67 -5.18
N SER A 362 -19.36 -6.04 -6.06
CA SER A 362 -20.81 -6.20 -6.09
C SER A 362 -21.31 -6.47 -7.51
N TRP A 363 -22.36 -7.28 -7.60
CA TRP A 363 -23.08 -7.57 -8.84
C TRP A 363 -24.53 -7.16 -8.68
N GLU A 364 -25.09 -6.54 -9.71
CA GLU A 364 -26.53 -6.30 -9.80
C GLU A 364 -27.21 -7.49 -10.48
N MET A 365 -28.30 -7.97 -9.90
CA MET A 365 -29.01 -9.16 -10.36
C MET A 365 -30.13 -8.78 -11.35
N LYS A 366 -30.34 -9.61 -12.36
CA LYS A 366 -31.51 -9.62 -13.25
C LYS A 366 -32.31 -10.90 -13.02
N SER A 367 -33.58 -10.77 -12.69
CA SER A 367 -34.47 -11.86 -12.30
C SER A 367 -35.90 -11.61 -12.76
N SER A 368 -36.66 -12.68 -13.02
CA SER A 368 -38.10 -12.63 -13.26
C SER A 368 -38.89 -12.50 -11.96
N VAL A 369 -38.27 -12.78 -10.81
CA VAL A 369 -38.87 -12.53 -9.49
C VAL A 369 -38.98 -11.01 -9.32
N PRO A 370 -40.19 -10.45 -9.17
CA PRO A 370 -40.36 -9.01 -9.05
C PRO A 370 -39.50 -8.46 -7.90
N ALA A 371 -38.89 -7.29 -8.12
CA ALA A 371 -38.16 -6.61 -7.07
C ALA A 371 -39.10 -6.41 -5.86
N GLU A 372 -38.77 -7.06 -4.74
CA GLU A 372 -39.47 -6.81 -3.48
C GLU A 372 -39.09 -5.41 -3.00
N PHE A 373 -40.11 -4.65 -2.62
CA PHE A 373 -39.88 -3.35 -2.03
C PHE A 373 -39.35 -3.55 -0.61
N ARG A 374 -38.11 -3.11 -0.37
CA ARG A 374 -37.43 -3.24 0.92
C ARG A 374 -36.51 -2.07 1.18
N ILE A 375 -36.06 -1.95 2.43
CA ILE A 375 -35.07 -0.95 2.84
C ILE A 375 -33.80 -1.67 3.26
N ILE A 376 -32.65 -1.22 2.77
CA ILE A 376 -31.33 -1.61 3.27
C ILE A 376 -30.68 -0.44 4.00
N THR A 377 -29.76 -0.75 4.92
CA THR A 377 -28.98 0.23 5.68
C THR A 377 -27.51 0.14 5.28
N SER A 378 -26.77 1.24 5.38
CA SER A 378 -25.32 1.24 5.16
C SER A 378 -24.53 0.50 6.26
N VAL A 379 -25.13 0.35 7.45
CA VAL A 379 -24.56 -0.34 8.62
C VAL A 379 -25.68 -1.01 9.44
N ASP A 380 -25.37 -2.13 10.10
CA ASP A 380 -26.33 -2.85 10.97
C ASP A 380 -26.55 -2.17 12.33
N SER A 381 -25.54 -1.42 12.80
CA SER A 381 -25.58 -0.69 14.07
C SER A 381 -24.69 0.55 14.01
N VAL A 382 -25.08 1.60 14.75
CA VAL A 382 -24.46 2.93 14.66
C VAL A 382 -24.35 3.59 16.04
N CYS A 383 -23.42 4.54 16.22
CA CYS A 383 -23.39 5.37 17.42
C CYS A 383 -24.47 6.48 17.34
N ALA A 384 -24.88 7.00 18.50
CA ALA A 384 -25.89 8.06 18.53
C ALA A 384 -25.42 9.30 17.76
N GLY A 385 -26.18 9.71 16.75
CA GLY A 385 -25.91 10.92 15.96
C GLY A 385 -25.01 10.73 14.73
N ASP A 386 -24.42 9.55 14.53
CA ASP A 386 -23.69 9.24 13.30
C ASP A 386 -24.65 9.09 12.11
N GLU A 387 -24.12 9.35 10.92
CA GLU A 387 -24.89 9.29 9.68
C GLU A 387 -25.06 7.86 9.18
N VAL A 388 -26.30 7.48 8.87
CA VAL A 388 -26.65 6.22 8.21
C VAL A 388 -27.37 6.51 6.91
N LEU A 389 -26.98 5.83 5.84
CA LEU A 389 -27.69 5.87 4.57
C LEU A 389 -28.73 4.74 4.54
N LEU A 390 -29.99 5.09 4.37
CA LEU A 390 -31.06 4.14 4.05
C LEU A 390 -31.31 4.16 2.55
N THR A 391 -31.48 2.99 1.94
CA THR A 391 -31.79 2.88 0.51
C THR A 391 -33.02 2.00 0.30
N ALA A 392 -34.03 2.56 -0.37
CA ALA A 392 -35.21 1.84 -0.79
C ALA A 392 -34.91 1.12 -2.11
N LEU A 393 -35.01 -0.20 -2.10
CA LEU A 393 -34.85 -1.06 -3.28
C LEU A 393 -36.20 -1.52 -3.79
N GLY A 394 -36.29 -1.84 -5.09
CA GLY A 394 -37.50 -2.36 -5.71
C GLY A 394 -38.64 -1.35 -5.89
N CYS A 395 -38.34 -0.04 -5.82
CA CYS A 395 -39.28 1.01 -6.18
C CYS A 395 -38.90 1.65 -7.52
N PRO A 396 -39.73 1.51 -8.58
CA PRO A 396 -39.45 2.11 -9.89
C PRO A 396 -39.73 3.63 -9.94
N VAL A 397 -40.27 4.19 -8.86
CA VAL A 397 -40.57 5.62 -8.71
C VAL A 397 -39.87 6.16 -7.46
N THR A 398 -40.01 7.45 -7.18
CA THR A 398 -39.49 8.05 -5.95
C THR A 398 -40.21 7.46 -4.72
N ALA A 399 -39.43 6.89 -3.79
CA ALA A 399 -39.96 6.40 -2.52
C ALA A 399 -40.20 7.56 -1.54
N SER A 400 -41.25 7.44 -0.72
CA SER A 400 -41.57 8.36 0.38
C SER A 400 -41.20 7.73 1.71
N TRP A 401 -40.50 8.46 2.59
CA TRP A 401 -39.96 7.93 3.84
C TRP A 401 -40.72 8.43 5.07
N SER A 402 -40.69 7.67 6.16
CA SER A 402 -41.27 8.04 7.46
C SER A 402 -40.66 9.29 8.08
N THR A 403 -39.49 9.71 7.60
CA THR A 403 -38.82 10.97 7.96
C THR A 403 -39.43 12.20 7.28
N GLY A 404 -40.37 12.00 6.33
CA GLY A 404 -40.92 13.05 5.47
C GLY A 404 -40.07 13.35 4.23
N GLN A 405 -38.90 12.74 4.11
CA GLN A 405 -38.04 12.86 2.93
C GLN A 405 -38.54 11.99 1.77
N THR A 406 -38.11 12.30 0.55
CA THR A 406 -38.38 11.50 -0.65
C THR A 406 -37.09 11.25 -1.42
N GLY A 407 -36.98 10.09 -2.07
CA GLY A 407 -35.78 9.71 -2.82
C GLY A 407 -35.49 8.22 -2.76
N ARG A 408 -34.59 7.74 -3.63
CA ARG A 408 -34.11 6.35 -3.60
C ARG A 408 -33.30 6.06 -2.34
N SER A 409 -32.53 7.03 -1.87
CA SER A 409 -31.76 6.95 -0.63
C SER A 409 -31.93 8.21 0.21
N ILE A 410 -31.86 8.05 1.54
CA ILE A 410 -31.88 9.15 2.50
C ILE A 410 -30.78 9.00 3.54
N ALA A 411 -30.21 10.12 3.99
CA ALA A 411 -29.28 10.17 5.11
C ALA A 411 -30.03 10.53 6.40
N ILE A 412 -29.81 9.74 7.45
CA ILE A 412 -30.40 9.94 8.79
C ILE A 412 -29.31 9.98 9.85
N LYS A 413 -29.60 10.61 10.99
CA LYS A 413 -28.72 10.66 12.17
C LYS A 413 -29.49 10.26 13.43
N PRO A 414 -29.75 8.95 13.65
CA PRO A 414 -30.57 8.49 14.77
C PRO A 414 -29.84 8.71 16.11
N GLY A 415 -30.51 9.36 17.06
CA GLY A 415 -30.03 9.48 18.45
C GLY A 415 -30.30 8.24 19.31
N GLN A 416 -31.24 7.39 18.90
CA GLN A 416 -31.65 6.16 19.58
C GLN A 416 -32.12 5.11 18.57
N THR A 417 -32.21 3.84 18.98
CA THR A 417 -32.68 2.76 18.09
C THR A 417 -34.07 3.11 17.58
N THR A 418 -34.18 3.32 16.26
CA THR A 418 -35.39 3.87 15.62
C THR A 418 -35.79 3.00 14.44
N ARG A 419 -37.11 2.81 14.30
CA ARG A 419 -37.69 2.13 13.13
C ARG A 419 -38.05 3.15 12.06
N TYR A 420 -37.58 2.91 10.85
CA TYR A 420 -37.86 3.72 9.67
C TYR A 420 -38.72 2.92 8.70
N SER A 421 -39.62 3.59 8.00
CA SER A 421 -40.41 2.98 6.94
C SER A 421 -40.34 3.79 5.66
N ALA A 422 -40.58 3.11 4.54
CA ALA A 422 -40.68 3.71 3.23
C ALA A 422 -41.94 3.20 2.55
N SER A 423 -42.45 3.96 1.59
CA SER A 423 -43.59 3.61 0.75
C SER A 423 -43.27 3.87 -0.71
N CYS A 424 -43.61 2.90 -1.55
CA CYS A 424 -43.52 2.98 -2.99
C CYS A 424 -44.91 2.91 -3.61
N LYS A 425 -45.35 4.01 -4.21
CA LYS A 425 -46.67 4.10 -4.87
C LYS A 425 -46.50 4.39 -6.34
N VAL A 426 -46.70 3.36 -7.17
CA VAL A 426 -46.77 3.49 -8.62
C VAL A 426 -48.21 3.80 -9.01
N GLU A 427 -48.42 4.68 -9.98
CA GLU A 427 -49.75 5.02 -10.47
C GLU A 427 -50.47 3.76 -10.98
N GLY A 428 -51.71 3.55 -10.51
CA GLY A 428 -52.50 2.36 -10.86
C GLY A 428 -52.16 1.07 -10.10
N ALA A 429 -51.18 1.07 -9.20
CA ALA A 429 -50.83 -0.08 -8.37
C ALA A 429 -51.03 0.18 -6.86
N ALA A 430 -51.20 -0.90 -6.09
CA ALA A 430 -51.21 -0.82 -4.63
C ALA A 430 -49.85 -0.33 -4.12
N ALA A 431 -49.86 0.53 -3.09
CA ALA A 431 -48.62 1.02 -2.47
C ALA A 431 -47.93 -0.13 -1.71
N LYS A 432 -46.64 -0.34 -1.98
CA LYS A 432 -45.80 -1.28 -1.22
C LYS A 432 -45.14 -0.51 -0.08
N THR A 433 -45.06 -1.11 1.10
CA THR A 433 -44.38 -0.53 2.28
C THR A 433 -43.32 -1.50 2.81
N ALA A 434 -42.27 -0.93 3.40
CA ALA A 434 -41.20 -1.70 4.04
C ALA A 434 -40.73 -0.95 5.29
N GLU A 435 -40.21 -1.70 6.27
CA GLU A 435 -39.66 -1.14 7.51
C GLU A 435 -38.26 -1.69 7.77
N VAL A 436 -37.42 -0.90 8.44
CA VAL A 436 -36.12 -1.32 8.95
C VAL A 436 -35.85 -0.67 10.30
N SER A 437 -35.19 -1.40 11.21
CA SER A 437 -34.76 -0.87 12.50
C SER A 437 -33.27 -0.58 12.47
N VAL A 438 -32.88 0.67 12.70
CA VAL A 438 -31.47 1.05 12.84
C VAL A 438 -31.11 0.99 14.32
N ARG A 439 -30.22 0.05 14.68
CA ARG A 439 -29.81 -0.15 16.07
C ARG A 439 -28.76 0.89 16.46
N VAL A 440 -29.10 1.75 17.41
CA VAL A 440 -28.14 2.67 18.03
C VAL A 440 -27.53 1.97 19.24
N MET A 441 -26.21 1.82 19.23
CA MET A 441 -25.49 1.25 20.36
C MET A 441 -25.45 2.26 21.51
N PRO A 442 -25.71 1.82 22.75
CA PRO A 442 -25.63 2.72 23.90
C PRO A 442 -24.19 3.21 24.09
N PRO A 443 -23.98 4.45 24.54
CA PRO A 443 -22.66 4.89 24.99
C PRO A 443 -22.20 3.93 26.10
N PRO A 444 -20.95 3.47 26.08
CA PRO A 444 -20.54 2.47 27.04
C PRO A 444 -20.51 3.06 28.44
N ASN A 445 -20.92 2.25 29.41
CA ASN A 445 -20.79 2.58 30.82
C ASN A 445 -19.30 2.68 31.14
N ALA A 446 -18.81 3.89 31.38
CA ALA A 446 -17.48 4.10 31.95
C ALA A 446 -17.45 3.51 33.37
N THR A 447 -17.02 2.26 33.47
CA THR A 447 -16.63 1.64 34.74
C THR A 447 -15.14 1.38 34.65
N ALA A 448 -14.38 1.94 35.60
CA ALA A 448 -12.95 1.71 35.73
C ALA A 448 -12.72 0.25 36.17
N ALA A 449 -12.70 -0.68 35.21
CA ALA A 449 -12.23 -2.03 35.41
C ALA A 449 -11.34 -2.42 34.22
N ASN A 450 -10.14 -2.89 34.52
CA ASN A 450 -9.19 -3.42 33.53
C ASN A 450 -9.81 -4.63 32.82
N GLY A 451 -10.34 -4.44 31.61
CA GLY A 451 -10.65 -5.55 30.71
C GLY A 451 -11.80 -5.29 29.76
N GLY A 452 -11.51 -5.30 28.46
CA GLY A 452 -12.50 -5.48 27.40
C GLY A 452 -12.69 -4.27 26.49
N ALA A 453 -12.56 -4.51 25.19
CA ALA A 453 -12.78 -3.50 24.16
C ALA A 453 -14.21 -2.98 24.18
N LEU A 454 -14.36 -1.66 24.14
CA LEU A 454 -15.63 -0.98 24.00
C LEU A 454 -16.01 -0.88 22.52
N PRO A 455 -17.27 -1.16 22.15
CA PRO A 455 -17.73 -1.10 20.76
C PRO A 455 -18.04 0.34 20.29
N CYS A 456 -18.12 1.29 21.21
CA CYS A 456 -18.36 2.71 20.92
C CYS A 456 -17.49 3.59 21.84
N TRP A 457 -16.17 3.58 21.59
CA TRP A 457 -15.27 4.73 21.75
C TRP A 457 -14.07 4.50 20.85
#